data_AF-A0A5C6DNS7-F1
#
_entry.id   AF-A0A5C6DNS7-F1
#
_cell.length_a   1.000
_cell.length_b   1.000
_cell.length_c   1.000
_cell.angle_alpha   90.00
_cell.angle_beta   90.00
_cell.angle_gamma   90.00
#
_symmetry.space_group_name_H-M   'P 1'
#
loop_
_entity.id
_entity.type
_entity.pdbx_description
1 polymer ?
#
loop_
_entity_poly.entity_id
_entity_poly.type
_entity_poly.pdbx_seq_one_letter_code
_entity_poly.pdbx_strand_id
1 'polypeptide(L)'
;MVLDHLGHRIVFAADSEIPQWREIYNRRQYKKLTCDVLAVPHHGGLVNAGGVDLDWLYDKALSAEFAVLSVGTRKNPKHPREEVVARLLTSGATLLCTQLTSKCHDTPSMLHPSVLRPLLPFGRSADNAVKNRRVCIGCAGTVVAAIDATGCRIERLREHQSAVDTLAATSAGHPLCRPLPQTTAPFDAESAQETTS
;
A
#
# COMPACT_ATOMS: atom_id res chain seq x y z
N MET A 1 1.72 -9.49 -14.59
CA MET A 1 3.08 -9.71 -15.17
C MET A 1 4.06 -9.96 -14.05
N VAL A 2 5.02 -10.88 -14.23
CA VAL A 2 6.10 -11.12 -13.26
C VAL A 2 7.42 -10.85 -13.96
N LEU A 3 8.26 -10.01 -13.36
CA LEU A 3 9.67 -9.88 -13.72
C LEU A 3 10.45 -10.70 -12.71
N ASP A 4 11.22 -11.69 -13.17
CA ASP A 4 12.06 -12.54 -12.34
C ASP A 4 13.52 -12.38 -12.78
N HIS A 5 14.41 -12.17 -11.82
CA HIS A 5 15.86 -12.13 -12.05
C HIS A 5 16.57 -12.81 -10.89
N LEU A 6 17.19 -13.97 -11.16
CA LEU A 6 17.97 -14.74 -10.18
C LEU A 6 17.18 -15.06 -8.89
N GLY A 7 15.86 -15.27 -9.00
CA GLY A 7 14.98 -15.59 -7.88
C GLY A 7 14.34 -14.39 -7.19
N HIS A 8 14.73 -13.17 -7.55
CA HIS A 8 14.07 -11.93 -7.13
C HIS A 8 12.95 -11.55 -8.09
N ARG A 9 11.81 -11.14 -7.55
CA ARG A 9 10.57 -10.93 -8.31
C ARG A 9 9.93 -9.59 -8.06
N ILE A 10 9.50 -8.97 -9.16
CA ILE A 10 8.50 -7.90 -9.16
C ILE A 10 7.21 -8.44 -9.76
N VAL A 11 6.12 -8.33 -9.00
CA VAL A 11 4.79 -8.73 -9.44
C VAL A 11 3.96 -7.49 -9.76
N PHE A 12 3.53 -7.39 -11.00
CA PHE A 12 2.56 -6.40 -11.46
C PHE A 12 1.19 -7.06 -11.55
N ALA A 13 0.38 -6.84 -10.51
CA ALA A 13 -0.94 -7.45 -10.38
C ALA A 13 -2.01 -6.78 -11.27
N ALA A 14 -1.79 -5.52 -11.69
CA ALA A 14 -2.79 -4.72 -12.42
C ALA A 14 -4.13 -4.72 -11.65
N ASP A 15 -5.26 -4.91 -12.33
CA ASP A 15 -6.58 -4.99 -11.70
C ASP A 15 -7.02 -6.44 -11.39
N SER A 16 -6.06 -7.33 -11.08
CA SER A 16 -6.38 -8.74 -10.85
C SER A 16 -7.31 -8.95 -9.64
N GLU A 17 -8.33 -9.78 -9.81
CA GLU A 17 -9.36 -10.13 -8.83
C GLU A 17 -9.12 -11.50 -8.17
N ILE A 18 -9.84 -11.79 -7.09
CA ILE A 18 -9.70 -13.04 -6.32
C ILE A 18 -9.80 -14.32 -7.18
N PRO A 19 -10.75 -14.49 -8.12
CA PRO A 19 -10.81 -15.69 -8.95
C PRO A 19 -9.53 -15.92 -9.75
N GLN A 20 -8.90 -14.84 -10.24
CA GLN A 20 -7.65 -14.91 -11.01
C GLN A 20 -6.48 -15.28 -10.09
N TRP A 21 -6.45 -14.78 -8.86
CA TRP A 21 -5.46 -15.19 -7.86
C TRP A 21 -5.62 -16.65 -7.44
N ARG A 22 -6.85 -17.15 -7.31
CA ARG A 22 -7.12 -18.58 -7.05
C ARG A 22 -6.60 -19.45 -8.19
N GLU A 23 -6.82 -19.03 -9.44
CA GLU A 23 -6.28 -19.72 -10.61
C GLU A 23 -4.74 -19.71 -10.63
N ILE A 24 -4.11 -18.56 -10.32
CA ILE A 24 -2.64 -18.46 -10.19
C ILE A 24 -2.12 -19.41 -9.11
N TYR A 25 -2.77 -19.45 -7.94
CA TYR A 25 -2.39 -20.32 -6.83
C TYR A 25 -2.51 -21.81 -7.20
N ASN A 26 -3.61 -22.19 -7.87
CA ASN A 26 -3.84 -23.56 -8.36
C ASN A 26 -2.77 -23.98 -9.38
N ARG A 27 -2.49 -23.13 -10.38
CA ARG A 27 -1.44 -23.39 -11.39
C ARG A 27 -0.05 -23.52 -10.78
N ARG A 28 0.18 -22.85 -9.65
CA ARG A 28 1.42 -22.96 -8.87
C ARG A 28 1.39 -24.11 -7.87
N GLN A 29 0.50 -25.09 -8.08
CA GLN A 29 0.36 -26.29 -7.23
C GLN A 29 0.19 -25.92 -5.76
N TYR A 30 -0.64 -24.92 -5.49
CA TYR A 30 -0.95 -24.45 -4.14
C TYR A 30 0.27 -23.92 -3.38
N LYS A 31 1.30 -23.45 -4.10
CA LYS A 31 2.46 -22.78 -3.50
C LYS A 31 2.24 -21.28 -3.46
N LYS A 32 2.52 -20.66 -2.32
CA LYS A 32 2.47 -19.20 -2.14
C LYS A 32 3.39 -18.49 -3.13
N LEU A 33 2.95 -17.36 -3.68
CA LEU A 33 3.78 -16.51 -4.54
C LEU A 33 4.54 -15.56 -3.64
N THR A 34 5.86 -15.74 -3.57
CA THR A 34 6.74 -14.80 -2.89
C THR A 34 7.31 -13.82 -3.91
N CYS A 35 7.37 -12.55 -3.53
CA CYS A 35 8.00 -11.51 -4.33
C CYS A 35 8.64 -10.45 -3.44
N ASP A 36 9.66 -9.79 -3.97
CA ASP A 36 10.31 -8.67 -3.30
C ASP A 36 9.43 -7.43 -3.43
N VAL A 37 8.91 -7.15 -4.63
CA VAL A 37 8.05 -5.98 -4.88
C VAL A 37 6.73 -6.40 -5.50
N LEU A 38 5.63 -5.97 -4.88
CA LEU A 38 4.28 -6.10 -5.39
C LEU A 38 3.75 -4.72 -5.79
N ALA A 39 3.41 -4.51 -7.06
CA ALA A 39 2.46 -3.46 -7.43
C ALA A 39 1.05 -3.97 -7.08
N VAL A 40 0.49 -3.41 -6.01
CA VAL A 40 -0.73 -3.90 -5.36
C VAL A 40 -1.91 -3.85 -6.33
N PRO A 41 -2.73 -4.91 -6.40
CA PRO A 41 -3.85 -4.95 -7.32
C PRO A 41 -4.84 -3.80 -7.09
N HIS A 42 -5.42 -3.32 -8.19
CA HIS A 42 -6.50 -2.34 -8.18
C HIS A 42 -6.23 -1.07 -7.36
N HIS A 43 -4.98 -0.59 -7.37
CA HIS A 43 -4.54 0.57 -6.60
C HIS A 43 -4.77 0.43 -5.06
N GLY A 44 -4.87 -0.81 -4.57
CA GLY A 44 -5.29 -1.11 -3.20
C GLY A 44 -6.80 -0.94 -2.96
N GLY A 45 -7.61 -1.04 -4.01
CA GLY A 45 -9.07 -1.10 -3.93
C GLY A 45 -9.60 -2.52 -3.67
N LEU A 46 -10.92 -2.71 -3.84
CA LEU A 46 -11.50 -4.05 -3.76
C LEU A 46 -11.07 -4.87 -4.97
N VAL A 47 -10.69 -6.11 -4.72
CA VAL A 47 -10.41 -7.12 -5.75
C VAL A 47 -11.60 -8.09 -5.89
N ASN A 48 -12.82 -7.55 -5.79
CA ASN A 48 -14.08 -8.30 -5.58
C ASN A 48 -13.98 -9.28 -4.39
N ALA A 49 -13.43 -8.78 -3.28
CA ALA A 49 -13.11 -9.54 -2.08
C ALA A 49 -13.90 -9.04 -0.86
N GLY A 50 -14.35 -9.99 -0.03
CA GLY A 50 -14.64 -9.73 1.39
C GLY A 50 -13.38 -9.86 2.25
N GLY A 51 -13.49 -9.65 3.57
CA GLY A 51 -12.35 -9.76 4.51
C GLY A 51 -11.62 -11.10 4.43
N VAL A 52 -12.37 -12.21 4.40
CA VAL A 52 -11.83 -13.58 4.29
C VAL A 52 -11.01 -13.79 3.00
N ASP A 53 -11.37 -13.13 1.89
CA ASP A 53 -10.62 -13.24 0.64
C ASP A 53 -9.32 -12.47 0.68
N LEU A 54 -9.26 -11.33 1.38
CA LEU A 54 -8.01 -10.58 1.60
C LEU A 54 -7.05 -11.37 2.50
N ASP A 55 -7.57 -12.01 3.54
CA ASP A 55 -6.79 -12.92 4.40
C ASP A 55 -6.21 -14.06 3.56
N TRP A 56 -7.05 -14.75 2.78
CA TRP A 56 -6.58 -15.80 1.89
C TRP A 56 -5.52 -15.31 0.90
N LEU A 57 -5.73 -14.14 0.27
CA LEU A 57 -4.80 -13.59 -0.71
C LEU A 57 -3.42 -13.35 -0.09
N TYR A 58 -3.34 -12.63 1.04
CA TYR A 58 -2.07 -12.22 1.62
C TYR A 58 -1.44 -13.25 2.59
N ASP A 59 -2.21 -14.20 3.12
CA ASP A 59 -1.69 -15.25 3.99
C ASP A 59 -1.31 -16.51 3.23
N LYS A 60 -2.10 -16.89 2.21
CA LYS A 60 -1.92 -18.16 1.50
C LYS A 60 -1.37 -17.99 0.09
N ALA A 61 -1.91 -17.05 -0.68
CA ALA A 61 -1.63 -17.01 -2.12
C ALA A 61 -0.40 -16.16 -2.48
N LEU A 62 -0.15 -15.07 -1.75
CA LEU A 62 0.84 -14.06 -2.10
C LEU A 62 1.51 -13.47 -0.84
N SER A 63 2.82 -13.26 -0.88
CA SER A 63 3.53 -12.41 0.10
C SER A 63 4.52 -11.51 -0.62
N ALA A 64 4.64 -10.29 -0.12
CA ALA A 64 5.53 -9.27 -0.65
C ALA A 64 6.36 -8.66 0.49
N GLU A 65 7.64 -8.40 0.24
CA GLU A 65 8.45 -7.60 1.16
C GLU A 65 8.09 -6.12 1.06
N PHE A 66 7.95 -5.61 -0.17
CA PHE A 66 7.52 -4.25 -0.48
C PHE A 66 6.21 -4.26 -1.27
N ALA A 67 5.25 -3.44 -0.84
CA ALA A 67 3.98 -3.28 -1.54
C ALA A 67 3.80 -1.83 -1.98
N VAL A 68 3.71 -1.65 -3.31
CA VAL A 68 3.57 -0.35 -3.98
C VAL A 68 2.10 -0.11 -4.32
N LEU A 69 1.51 0.88 -3.66
CA LEU A 69 0.18 1.39 -3.95
C LEU A 69 0.28 2.50 -5.00
N SER A 70 -0.17 2.19 -6.22
CA SER A 70 -0.23 3.17 -7.31
C SER A 70 -1.44 4.09 -7.14
N VAL A 71 -1.37 5.05 -6.24
CA VAL A 71 -2.48 5.97 -5.90
C VAL A 71 -2.16 7.40 -6.36
N GLY A 72 -3.20 8.24 -6.39
CA GLY A 72 -3.12 9.64 -6.82
C GLY A 72 -3.64 10.62 -5.78
N THR A 73 -3.17 11.87 -5.84
CA THR A 73 -3.61 12.95 -4.92
C THR A 73 -5.03 13.42 -5.12
N ARG A 74 -5.60 13.19 -6.30
CA ARG A 74 -7.01 13.50 -6.55
C ARG A 74 -7.88 12.71 -5.57
N LYS A 75 -8.91 13.38 -5.03
CA LYS A 75 -9.86 12.77 -4.10
C LYS A 75 -10.46 11.52 -4.74
N ASN A 76 -10.12 10.36 -4.17
CA ASN A 76 -10.69 9.09 -4.56
C ASN A 76 -11.04 8.31 -3.28
N PRO A 77 -12.31 8.33 -2.85
CA PRO A 77 -12.69 7.66 -1.61
C PRO A 77 -12.49 6.13 -1.68
N LYS A 78 -12.41 5.57 -2.89
CA LYS A 78 -12.29 4.13 -3.12
C LYS A 78 -10.86 3.60 -3.01
N HIS A 79 -9.82 4.44 -3.10
CA HIS A 79 -8.43 3.97 -3.13
C HIS A 79 -7.46 4.86 -2.32
N PRO A 80 -6.49 4.27 -1.60
CA PRO A 80 -6.48 2.86 -1.22
C PRO A 80 -7.55 2.60 -0.16
N ARG A 81 -7.96 1.34 -0.02
CA ARG A 81 -8.86 0.88 1.04
C ARG A 81 -8.09 0.59 2.31
N GLU A 82 -8.66 0.96 3.45
CA GLU A 82 -8.01 0.85 4.75
C GLU A 82 -7.81 -0.62 5.13
N GLU A 83 -8.79 -1.47 4.84
CA GLU A 83 -8.75 -2.90 5.04
C GLU A 83 -7.64 -3.58 4.22
N VAL A 84 -7.37 -3.10 3.00
CA VAL A 84 -6.28 -3.61 2.15
C VAL A 84 -4.93 -3.17 2.68
N VAL A 85 -4.81 -1.89 3.07
CA VAL A 85 -3.60 -1.34 3.69
C VAL A 85 -3.28 -2.08 4.98
N ALA A 86 -4.26 -2.27 5.86
CA ALA A 86 -4.11 -3.00 7.12
C ALA A 86 -3.66 -4.44 6.88
N ARG A 87 -4.26 -5.16 5.90
CA ARG A 87 -3.82 -6.53 5.60
C ARG A 87 -2.41 -6.62 5.06
N LEU A 88 -2.00 -5.70 4.19
CA LEU A 88 -0.62 -5.67 3.70
C LEU A 88 0.38 -5.44 4.84
N LEU A 89 0.10 -4.50 5.75
CA LEU A 89 0.93 -4.24 6.93
C LEU A 89 1.01 -5.48 7.84
N THR A 90 -0.12 -6.11 8.15
CA THR A 90 -0.15 -7.32 9.00
C THR A 90 0.50 -8.52 8.33
N SER A 91 0.53 -8.59 6.99
CA SER A 91 1.31 -9.60 6.26
C SER A 91 2.83 -9.36 6.29
N GLY A 92 3.28 -8.25 6.90
CA GLY A 92 4.69 -7.88 7.03
C GLY A 92 5.24 -7.06 5.88
N ALA A 93 4.40 -6.57 4.96
CA ALA A 93 4.87 -5.79 3.83
C ALA A 93 5.19 -4.34 4.23
N THR A 94 6.28 -3.81 3.71
CA THR A 94 6.60 -2.38 3.78
C THR A 94 5.87 -1.63 2.68
N LEU A 95 5.03 -0.67 3.07
CA LEU A 95 4.21 0.09 2.13
C LEU A 95 4.95 1.29 1.53
N LEU A 96 4.77 1.45 0.21
CA LEU A 96 5.25 2.55 -0.60
C LEU A 96 4.08 3.07 -1.44
N CYS A 97 3.96 4.39 -1.62
CA CYS A 97 2.88 4.99 -2.39
C CYS A 97 3.45 5.92 -3.46
N THR A 98 2.86 5.92 -4.66
CA THR A 98 3.29 6.83 -5.74
C THR A 98 2.98 8.29 -5.44
N GLN A 99 1.84 8.58 -4.79
CA GLN A 99 1.40 9.93 -4.42
C GLN A 99 0.76 9.94 -3.02
N LEU A 100 0.74 11.10 -2.35
CA LEU A 100 -0.14 11.31 -1.19
C LEU A 100 -1.59 11.27 -1.63
N THR A 101 -2.47 10.75 -0.77
CA THR A 101 -3.93 10.82 -0.95
C THR A 101 -4.54 11.71 0.12
N SER A 102 -5.81 12.08 -0.06
CA SER A 102 -6.59 12.78 0.97
C SER A 102 -6.87 11.93 2.21
N LYS A 103 -6.48 10.65 2.22
CA LYS A 103 -6.55 9.77 3.39
C LYS A 103 -5.26 9.79 4.22
N CYS A 104 -4.23 10.50 3.77
CA CYS A 104 -2.96 10.61 4.49
C CYS A 104 -2.72 12.02 5.05
N HIS A 105 -3.44 13.02 4.52
CA HIS A 105 -3.34 14.43 4.89
C HIS A 105 -4.55 15.17 4.30
N ASP A 106 -5.17 16.08 5.05
CA ASP A 106 -6.42 16.75 4.63
C ASP A 106 -6.22 17.66 3.42
N THR A 107 -5.06 18.32 3.36
CA THR A 107 -4.69 19.24 2.27
C THR A 107 -3.34 18.86 1.65
N PRO A 108 -3.24 17.78 0.85
CA PRO A 108 -1.96 17.29 0.32
C PRO A 108 -1.19 18.32 -0.51
N SER A 109 -1.87 19.29 -1.12
CA SER A 109 -1.25 20.35 -1.93
C SER A 109 -0.26 21.22 -1.16
N MET A 110 -0.38 21.31 0.18
CA MET A 110 0.59 22.03 1.02
C MET A 110 1.95 21.31 1.10
N LEU A 111 2.01 20.05 0.73
CA LEU A 111 3.21 19.22 0.76
C LEU A 111 3.89 19.12 -0.61
N HIS A 112 3.59 20.03 -1.54
CA HIS A 112 4.18 20.03 -2.88
C HIS A 112 5.70 20.27 -2.82
N PRO A 113 6.52 19.54 -3.60
CA PRO A 113 6.14 18.49 -4.56
C PRO A 113 5.83 17.11 -3.93
N SER A 114 6.35 16.89 -2.74
CA SER A 114 6.25 15.68 -1.93
C SER A 114 6.89 15.94 -0.57
N VAL A 115 6.70 15.03 0.40
CA VAL A 115 7.32 15.17 1.73
C VAL A 115 8.85 15.20 1.66
N LEU A 116 9.46 14.49 0.70
CA LEU A 116 10.88 14.59 0.38
C LEU A 116 11.10 15.15 -1.02
N ARG A 117 12.24 15.81 -1.26
CA ARG A 117 12.63 16.22 -2.62
C ARG A 117 12.78 15.01 -3.55
N PRO A 118 12.13 15.00 -4.73
CA PRO A 118 12.28 13.96 -5.74
C PRO A 118 13.72 13.86 -6.28
N LEU A 119 14.19 12.65 -6.61
CA LEU A 119 15.51 12.44 -7.22
C LEU A 119 15.58 12.96 -8.65
N LEU A 120 14.50 12.75 -9.40
CA LEU A 120 14.33 13.24 -10.75
C LEU A 120 13.15 14.21 -10.77
N PRO A 121 13.24 15.32 -11.53
CA PRO A 121 12.07 16.14 -11.78
C PRO A 121 10.98 15.25 -12.41
N PHE A 122 9.74 15.37 -11.95
CA PHE A 122 8.66 14.55 -12.50
C PHE A 122 8.56 14.78 -14.01
N GLY A 123 8.76 13.72 -14.79
CA GLY A 123 8.29 13.66 -16.17
C GLY A 123 6.77 13.83 -16.22
N ARG A 124 6.21 14.12 -17.40
CA ARG A 124 4.75 14.22 -17.59
C ARG A 124 4.06 13.04 -16.90
N SER A 125 3.09 13.30 -16.03
CA SER A 125 2.11 12.27 -15.68
C SER A 125 1.57 11.71 -17.00
N ALA A 126 1.44 10.38 -17.13
CA ALA A 126 0.79 9.77 -18.29
C ALA A 126 -0.63 10.32 -18.51
N ASP A 127 -1.20 10.96 -17.49
CA ASP A 127 -2.41 11.76 -17.55
C ASP A 127 -2.12 13.13 -18.20
N ASN A 128 -2.13 13.18 -19.54
CA ASN A 128 -2.05 14.41 -20.34
C ASN A 128 -3.15 15.44 -20.00
N ALA A 129 -4.17 15.05 -19.23
CA ALA A 129 -5.22 15.94 -18.74
C ALA A 129 -4.78 16.83 -17.55
N VAL A 130 -3.65 16.53 -16.89
CA VAL A 130 -3.15 17.35 -15.78
C VAL A 130 -2.44 18.59 -16.33
N LYS A 131 -3.23 19.62 -16.66
CA LYS A 131 -2.70 20.95 -17.04
C LYS A 131 -1.95 21.63 -15.88
N ASN A 132 -2.30 21.32 -14.63
CA ASN A 132 -1.68 21.89 -13.44
C ASN A 132 -0.90 20.83 -12.65
N ARG A 133 0.43 20.84 -12.75
CA ARG A 133 1.31 19.87 -12.07
C ARG A 133 1.27 19.98 -10.54
N ARG A 134 0.77 21.10 -9.99
CA ARG A 134 0.69 21.34 -8.54
C ARG A 134 -0.31 20.46 -7.79
N VAL A 135 -1.15 19.69 -8.50
CA VAL A 135 -2.14 18.79 -7.89
C VAL A 135 -1.66 17.34 -7.75
N CYS A 136 -0.53 16.95 -8.33
CA CYS A 136 0.05 15.61 -8.14
C CYS A 136 1.20 15.70 -7.14
N ILE A 137 0.98 15.19 -5.93
CA ILE A 137 1.94 15.30 -4.83
C ILE A 137 2.51 13.92 -4.60
N GLY A 138 3.80 13.73 -4.89
CA GLY A 138 4.48 12.46 -4.59
C GLY A 138 4.41 12.19 -3.09
N CYS A 139 4.43 10.92 -2.66
CA CYS A 139 4.34 10.55 -1.24
C CYS A 139 5.55 11.10 -0.43
N ALA A 140 6.55 10.27 -0.17
CA ALA A 140 7.81 10.68 0.45
C ALA A 140 8.93 10.64 -0.59
N GLY A 141 8.77 11.40 -1.67
CA GLY A 141 9.77 11.57 -2.73
C GLY A 141 9.88 10.38 -3.69
N THR A 142 11.06 10.22 -4.29
CA THR A 142 11.37 9.13 -5.23
C THR A 142 12.15 8.04 -4.52
N VAL A 143 11.70 6.79 -4.66
CA VAL A 143 12.46 5.57 -4.35
C VAL A 143 12.72 4.80 -5.63
N VAL A 144 13.76 3.96 -5.64
CA VAL A 144 14.10 3.10 -6.79
C VAL A 144 14.21 1.68 -6.30
N ALA A 145 13.43 0.77 -6.89
CA ALA A 145 13.63 -0.66 -6.70
C ALA A 145 14.70 -1.14 -7.68
N ALA A 146 15.81 -1.62 -7.16
CA ALA A 146 16.88 -2.21 -7.95
C ALA A 146 16.96 -3.70 -7.65
N ILE A 147 17.00 -4.51 -8.71
CA ILE A 147 17.17 -5.95 -8.62
C ILE A 147 18.46 -6.32 -9.36
N ASP A 148 19.31 -7.08 -8.70
CA ASP A 148 20.53 -7.65 -9.27
C ASP A 148 20.80 -9.02 -8.64
N ALA A 149 22.00 -9.57 -8.90
CA ALA A 149 22.41 -10.88 -8.38
C ALA A 149 22.54 -10.96 -6.86
N THR A 150 22.56 -9.82 -6.15
CA THR A 150 22.71 -9.76 -4.70
C THR A 150 21.37 -9.65 -3.97
N GLY A 151 20.31 -9.22 -4.66
CA GLY A 151 19.06 -8.93 -3.99
C GLY A 151 18.13 -8.00 -4.74
N CYS A 152 16.96 -7.79 -4.13
CA CYS A 152 16.15 -6.59 -4.32
C CYS A 152 16.49 -5.57 -3.24
N ARG A 153 16.77 -4.33 -3.63
CA ARG A 153 16.94 -3.20 -2.70
C ARG A 153 16.02 -2.05 -3.10
N ILE A 154 15.53 -1.33 -2.10
CA ILE A 154 14.81 -0.07 -2.30
C ILE A 154 15.74 1.09 -1.93
N GLU A 155 16.27 1.78 -2.92
CA GLU A 155 17.09 2.97 -2.71
C GLU A 155 16.25 4.09 -2.10
N ARG A 156 16.81 4.79 -1.12
CA ARG A 156 16.16 5.83 -0.30
C ARG A 156 15.01 5.34 0.57
N LEU A 157 14.90 4.04 0.82
CA LEU A 157 13.84 3.48 1.67
C LEU A 157 13.83 4.14 3.05
N ARG A 158 15.00 4.25 3.70
CA ARG A 158 15.10 4.81 5.05
C ARG A 158 14.62 6.26 5.11
N GLU A 159 15.05 7.09 4.16
CA GLU A 159 14.59 8.48 4.08
C GLU A 159 13.09 8.53 3.85
N HIS A 160 12.57 7.74 2.90
CA HIS A 160 11.14 7.66 2.63
C HIS A 160 10.35 7.31 3.90
N GLN A 161 10.71 6.22 4.59
CA GLN A 161 10.01 5.80 5.80
C GLN A 161 10.10 6.87 6.90
N SER A 162 11.27 7.48 7.11
CA SER A 162 11.45 8.58 8.09
C SER A 162 10.59 9.80 7.78
N ALA A 163 10.37 10.13 6.50
CA ALA A 163 9.53 11.26 6.13
C ALA A 163 8.03 10.95 6.36
N VAL A 164 7.61 9.72 6.09
CA VAL A 164 6.26 9.24 6.43
C VAL A 164 6.05 9.25 7.94
N ASP A 165 7.03 8.79 8.72
CA ASP A 165 6.97 8.81 10.19
C ASP A 165 6.87 10.24 10.71
N THR A 166 7.66 11.16 10.14
CA THR A 166 7.59 12.59 10.47
C THR A 166 6.20 13.16 10.19
N LEU A 167 5.62 12.84 9.02
CA LEU A 167 4.27 13.25 8.67
C LEU A 167 3.24 12.71 9.68
N ALA A 168 3.36 11.44 10.07
CA ALA A 168 2.49 10.81 11.07
C ALA A 168 2.62 11.41 12.47
N ALA A 169 3.81 11.93 12.83
CA ALA A 169 4.05 12.58 14.11
C ALA A 169 3.51 14.02 14.18
N THR A 170 3.19 14.63 13.05
CA THR A 170 2.56 15.97 13.01
C THR A 170 1.05 15.86 13.13
N SER A 171 0.41 16.82 13.81
CA SER A 171 -1.05 16.87 13.94
C SER A 171 -1.80 17.04 12.62
N ALA A 172 -1.11 17.38 11.54
CA ALA A 172 -1.67 17.58 10.20
C ALA A 172 -1.68 16.30 9.35
N GLY A 173 -0.87 15.30 9.69
CA GLY A 173 -0.73 14.06 8.93
C GLY A 173 -1.43 12.88 9.58
N HIS A 174 -1.97 11.99 8.75
CA HIS A 174 -2.55 10.72 9.19
C HIS A 174 -2.27 9.63 8.14
N PRO A 175 -0.99 9.32 7.83
CA PRO A 175 -0.67 8.36 6.78
C PRO A 175 -1.29 7.00 7.05
N LEU A 176 -2.09 6.47 6.12
CA LEU A 176 -2.73 5.16 6.27
C LEU A 176 -1.75 4.02 6.54
N CYS A 177 -0.51 4.13 6.04
CA CYS A 177 0.54 3.14 6.27
C CYS A 177 1.25 3.27 7.63
N ARG A 178 0.77 4.19 8.49
CA ARG A 178 1.17 4.42 9.88
C ARG A 178 -0.09 4.58 10.73
N PRO A 179 -0.89 3.52 10.86
CA PRO A 179 -2.06 3.59 11.73
C PRO A 179 -1.60 3.99 13.13
N LEU A 180 -2.27 4.99 13.71
CA LEU A 180 -2.07 5.31 15.10
C LEU A 180 -2.38 4.06 15.94
N PRO A 181 -1.68 3.84 17.07
CA PRO A 181 -2.08 2.79 18.00
C PRO A 181 -3.56 2.99 18.31
N GLN A 182 -4.40 2.01 17.98
CA GLN A 182 -5.79 2.07 18.38
C GLN A 182 -5.79 2.09 19.90
N THR A 183 -6.24 3.18 20.50
CA THR A 183 -6.57 3.21 21.92
C THR A 183 -7.63 2.14 22.11
N THR A 184 -7.26 0.97 22.62
CA THR A 184 -8.22 -0.05 22.99
C THR A 184 -9.05 0.55 24.12
N ALA A 185 -10.21 1.12 23.79
CA ALA A 185 -11.22 1.37 24.78
C ALA A 185 -11.52 0.00 25.44
N PRO A 186 -11.54 -0.10 26.77
CA PRO A 186 -11.90 -1.34 27.43
C PRO A 186 -13.30 -1.76 26.94
N PHE A 187 -13.40 -3.02 26.53
CA PHE A 187 -14.68 -3.67 26.31
C PHE A 187 -15.39 -3.70 27.67
N ASP A 188 -16.35 -2.80 27.88
CA ASP A 188 -17.24 -2.88 29.03
C ASP A 188 -18.07 -4.17 28.90
N ALA A 189 -17.73 -5.15 29.72
CA ALA A 189 -18.52 -6.35 29.92
C ALA A 189 -19.57 -6.06 31.02
N GLU A 190 -20.72 -5.56 30.61
CA GLU A 190 -21.98 -5.46 31.38
C GLU A 190 -23.10 -5.76 30.37
N SER A 191 -24.09 -6.64 30.57
CA SER A 191 -24.59 -7.36 31.72
C SER A 191 -25.45 -8.53 31.22
N ALA A 192 -25.15 -9.76 31.62
CA ALA A 192 -26.12 -10.86 31.57
C ALA A 192 -26.68 -11.03 32.99
N GLN A 193 -27.77 -10.32 33.28
CA GLN A 193 -28.55 -10.57 34.48
C GLN A 193 -29.43 -11.80 34.28
N GLU A 194 -29.30 -12.73 35.23
CA GLU A 194 -30.19 -13.85 35.48
C GLU A 194 -31.64 -13.39 35.61
N THR A 195 -32.53 -14.04 34.88
CA THR A 195 -33.95 -14.12 35.26
C THR A 195 -34.32 -15.59 35.34
N THR A 196 -34.14 -16.17 36.53
CA THR A 196 -34.89 -17.35 36.97
C THR A 196 -35.93 -16.91 37.97
N SER A 197 -37.19 -16.99 37.56
CA SER A 197 -38.37 -17.14 38.43
C SER A 197 -39.44 -17.87 37.63
#